data_AF-A0A2M8P6C8-F1
#
_entry.id   AF-A0A2M8P6C8-F1
#
_cell.length_a   1.000
_cell.length_b   1.000
_cell.length_c   1.000
_cell.angle_alpha   90.00
_cell.angle_beta   90.00
_cell.angle_gamma   90.00
#
_symmetry.space_group_name_H-M   'P 1'
#
loop_
_entity.id
_entity.type
_entity.pdbx_description
1 polymer ?
#
loop_
_entity_poly.entity_id
_entity_poly.type
_entity_poly.pdbx_seq_one_letter_code
_entity_poly.pdbx_strand_id
1 'polypeptide(L)'
;MTNTQKTSTLYTILALMIILVAMAVRVHNLGTQSLWYDEGVAYTHSLRTLPELVPLLQRNVHVPAYFGLLGIWEDWTGASEFSLRALSMFFSVLSVAWT
;
A
#
# COMPACT_ATOMS: atom_id res chain seq x y z
N MET A 1 31.17 -6.87 -23.65
CA MET A 1 30.69 -6.79 -22.26
C MET A 1 31.71 -7.44 -21.34
N THR A 2 32.22 -6.70 -20.36
CA THR A 2 33.14 -7.23 -19.34
C THR A 2 32.38 -8.16 -18.36
N ASN A 3 33.09 -9.05 -17.66
CA ASN A 3 32.44 -10.01 -16.74
C ASN A 3 31.59 -9.30 -15.67
N THR A 4 32.02 -8.11 -15.24
CA THR A 4 31.30 -7.22 -14.31
C THR A 4 29.98 -6.68 -14.87
N GLN A 5 29.89 -6.43 -16.18
CA GLN A 5 28.62 -6.00 -16.80
C GLN A 5 27.59 -7.14 -16.80
N LYS A 6 28.02 -8.38 -17.05
CA LYS A 6 27.13 -9.55 -17.06
C LYS A 6 26.55 -9.83 -15.67
N THR A 7 27.35 -9.72 -14.62
CA THR A 7 26.87 -9.92 -13.24
C THR A 7 25.91 -8.83 -12.82
N SER A 8 26.18 -7.55 -13.14
CA SER A 8 25.26 -6.44 -12.89
C SER A 8 23.90 -6.65 -13.56
N THR A 9 23.88 -7.04 -14.84
CA THR A 9 22.61 -7.33 -15.55
C THR A 9 21.85 -8.48 -14.89
N LEU A 10 22.53 -9.55 -14.47
CA LEU A 10 21.89 -10.66 -13.77
C LEU A 10 21.23 -10.22 -12.46
N TYR A 11 21.92 -9.42 -11.64
CA TYR A 11 21.34 -8.91 -10.38
C TYR A 11 20.12 -8.03 -10.63
N THR A 12 20.16 -7.15 -11.63
CA THR A 12 18.99 -6.34 -12.01
C THR A 12 17.81 -7.22 -12.42
N ILE A 13 18.04 -8.24 -13.24
CA ILE A 13 16.98 -9.18 -13.65
C ILE A 13 16.41 -9.90 -12.43
N LEU A 14 17.25 -10.41 -11.54
CA LEU A 14 16.80 -11.10 -10.33
C LEU A 14 15.99 -10.18 -9.41
N ALA A 15 16.43 -8.94 -9.21
CA ALA A 15 15.69 -7.95 -8.42
C ALA A 15 14.31 -7.65 -9.03
N LEU A 16 14.23 -7.44 -10.35
CA LEU A 16 12.97 -7.24 -11.06
C LEU A 16 12.04 -8.45 -10.91
N MET A 17 12.57 -9.67 -11.04
CA MET A 17 11.79 -10.89 -10.86
C MET A 17 11.21 -10.99 -9.44
N ILE A 18 12.00 -10.65 -8.41
CA ILE A 18 11.54 -10.64 -7.02
C ILE A 18 10.41 -9.63 -6.81
N ILE A 19 10.55 -8.41 -7.35
CA ILE A 19 9.52 -7.36 -7.27
C ILE A 19 8.22 -7.81 -7.97
N LEU A 20 8.33 -8.40 -9.16
CA LEU A 20 7.18 -8.91 -9.91
C LEU A 20 6.46 -10.03 -9.17
N VAL A 21 7.19 -10.99 -8.58
CA VAL A 21 6.62 -12.05 -7.76
C VAL A 21 5.96 -11.47 -6.51
N ALA A 22 6.61 -10.53 -5.83
CA ALA A 22 6.08 -9.87 -4.65
C ALA A 22 4.77 -9.12 -4.93
N MET A 23 4.67 -8.46 -6.08
CA MET A 23 3.44 -7.80 -6.55
C MET A 23 2.36 -8.82 -6.90
N ALA A 24 2.69 -9.85 -7.69
CA ALA A 24 1.72 -10.86 -8.13
C ALA A 24 1.04 -11.57 -6.95
N VAL A 25 1.83 -11.97 -5.94
CA VAL A 25 1.31 -12.63 -4.73
C VAL A 25 0.41 -11.70 -3.92
N ARG A 26 0.73 -10.39 -3.82
CA ARG A 26 -0.04 -9.44 -3.02
C ARG A 26 -1.33 -8.97 -3.72
N VAL A 27 -1.33 -8.91 -5.05
CA VAL A 27 -2.52 -8.52 -5.83
C VAL A 27 -3.51 -9.67 -5.90
N HIS A 28 -3.03 -10.92 -5.88
CA HIS A 28 -3.87 -12.10 -5.95
C HIS A 28 -4.92 -12.12 -4.83
N ASN A 29 -6.20 -12.08 -5.20
CA ASN A 29 -7.36 -12.06 -4.31
C ASN A 29 -7.47 -10.84 -3.36
N LEU A 30 -6.74 -9.76 -3.62
CA LEU A 30 -6.71 -8.59 -2.73
C LEU A 30 -8.10 -7.99 -2.47
N GLY A 31 -9.00 -8.03 -3.45
CA GLY A 31 -10.35 -7.46 -3.35
C GLY A 31 -11.48 -8.46 -3.11
N THR A 32 -11.20 -9.75 -2.90
CA THR A 32 -12.26 -10.78 -2.92
C THR A 32 -12.88 -11.05 -1.56
N GLN A 33 -12.25 -10.58 -0.48
CA GLN A 33 -12.72 -10.75 0.90
C GLN A 33 -13.37 -9.47 1.40
N SER A 34 -14.45 -9.60 2.17
CA SER A 34 -15.03 -8.49 2.95
C SER A 34 -13.99 -7.87 3.89
N LEU A 35 -14.26 -6.65 4.33
CA LEU A 35 -13.35 -5.91 5.21
C LEU A 35 -13.19 -6.58 6.57
N TRP A 36 -11.96 -6.60 7.06
CA TRP A 36 -11.65 -6.88 8.45
C TRP A 36 -12.05 -5.69 9.33
N TYR A 37 -12.13 -5.91 10.64
CA TYR A 37 -12.60 -4.87 11.56
C TYR A 37 -11.74 -3.60 11.51
N ASP A 38 -10.42 -3.75 11.52
CA ASP A 38 -9.46 -2.65 11.44
C ASP A 38 -9.47 -1.94 10.08
N GLU A 39 -9.70 -2.67 8.99
CA GLU A 39 -9.92 -2.09 7.67
C GLU A 39 -11.21 -1.24 7.62
N GLY A 40 -12.29 -1.72 8.24
CA GLY A 40 -13.53 -0.95 8.38
C GLY A 40 -13.36 0.31 9.22
N VAL A 41 -12.55 0.25 10.29
CA VAL A 41 -12.18 1.43 11.08
C VAL A 41 -11.35 2.40 10.24
N ALA A 42 -10.37 1.90 9.48
CA ALA A 42 -9.54 2.72 8.60
C ALA A 42 -10.37 3.42 7.52
N TYR A 43 -11.30 2.70 6.89
CA TYR A 43 -12.26 3.27 5.94
C TYR A 43 -13.14 4.34 6.59
N THR A 44 -13.67 4.09 7.79
CA THR A 44 -14.47 5.10 8.49
C THR A 44 -13.66 6.36 8.81
N HIS A 45 -12.37 6.23 9.06
CA HIS A 45 -11.47 7.38 9.23
C HIS A 45 -11.09 8.06 7.90
N SER A 46 -10.97 7.34 6.79
CA SER A 46 -10.64 7.94 5.48
C SER A 46 -11.72 8.90 4.97
N LEU A 47 -12.98 8.69 5.37
CA LEU A 47 -14.10 9.56 5.05
C LEU A 47 -14.09 10.93 5.77
N ARG A 48 -13.15 11.18 6.69
CA ARG A 48 -13.08 12.40 7.49
C ARG A 48 -11.98 13.34 6.99
N THR A 49 -12.19 14.63 7.18
CA THR A 49 -11.15 15.63 6.85
C THR A 49 -10.02 15.62 7.88
N LEU A 50 -8.81 16.06 7.51
CA LEU A 50 -7.69 16.16 8.45
C LEU A 50 -8.00 16.99 9.71
N PRO A 51 -8.68 18.16 9.62
CA PRO A 51 -9.09 18.92 10.80
C PRO A 51 -10.04 18.15 11.75
N GLU A 52 -10.82 17.20 11.25
CA GLU A 52 -11.67 16.33 12.07
C GLU A 52 -10.86 15.18 12.69
N LEU A 53 -9.91 14.61 11.94
CA LEU A 53 -9.10 13.47 12.37
C LEU A 53 -8.09 13.83 13.45
N VAL A 54 -7.44 14.99 13.35
CA VAL A 54 -6.40 15.40 14.31
C VAL A 54 -6.93 15.39 15.76
N PRO A 55 -8.01 16.09 16.13
CA PRO A 55 -8.52 16.06 17.50
C PRO A 55 -9.04 14.67 17.90
N LEU A 56 -9.62 13.92 16.96
CA LEU A 56 -10.13 12.56 17.20
C LEU A 56 -9.01 11.57 17.56
N LEU A 57 -7.85 11.71 16.91
CA LEU A 57 -6.73 10.79 17.05
C LEU A 57 -5.64 11.27 18.02
N GLN A 58 -5.74 12.49 18.55
CA GLN A 58 -4.80 13.07 19.52
C GLN A 58 -4.59 12.22 20.78
N ARG A 59 -5.57 11.42 21.18
CA ARG A 59 -5.50 10.51 22.35
C ARG A 59 -5.45 9.04 21.95
N ASN A 60 -5.27 8.75 20.67
CA ASN A 60 -5.20 7.40 20.11
C ASN A 60 -3.77 7.09 19.64
N VAL A 61 -3.50 5.81 19.40
CA VAL A 61 -2.20 5.35 18.89
C VAL A 61 -2.04 5.60 17.39
N HIS A 62 -3.13 5.89 16.68
CA HIS A 62 -3.16 5.97 15.23
C HIS A 62 -2.78 7.36 14.70
N VAL A 63 -1.93 7.39 13.67
CA VAL A 63 -1.44 8.63 13.07
C VAL A 63 -2.41 9.12 11.98
N PRO A 64 -2.89 10.38 12.05
CA PRO A 64 -3.95 10.88 11.15
C PRO A 64 -3.55 10.94 9.68
N ALA A 65 -2.25 11.08 9.39
CA ALA A 65 -1.75 11.22 8.02
C ALA A 65 -2.10 10.02 7.12
N TYR A 66 -2.09 8.80 7.66
CA TYR A 66 -2.44 7.60 6.90
C TYR A 66 -3.89 7.64 6.41
N PHE A 67 -4.84 7.99 7.28
CA PHE A 67 -6.26 8.03 6.92
C PHE A 67 -6.57 9.16 5.93
N GLY A 68 -5.93 10.32 6.07
CA GLY A 68 -6.07 11.41 5.10
C GLY A 68 -5.53 11.02 3.72
N LEU A 69 -4.38 10.34 3.66
CA LEU A 69 -3.83 9.81 2.41
C LEU A 69 -4.75 8.73 1.81
N LEU A 70 -5.32 7.87 2.65
CA LEU A 70 -6.26 6.83 2.22
C LEU A 70 -7.53 7.45 1.61
N GLY A 71 -8.08 8.52 2.20
CA GLY A 71 -9.22 9.24 1.64
C GLY A 71 -8.93 9.81 0.26
N ILE A 72 -7.79 10.51 0.09
CA ILE A 72 -7.36 11.04 -1.22
C ILE A 72 -7.19 9.91 -2.25
N TRP A 73 -6.64 8.78 -1.82
CA TRP A 73 -6.46 7.62 -2.68
C TRP A 73 -7.81 7.04 -3.15
N GLU A 74 -8.76 6.86 -2.24
CA GLU A 74 -10.10 6.37 -2.56
C GLU A 74 -10.88 7.34 -3.46
N ASP A 75 -10.70 8.66 -3.29
CA ASP A 75 -11.29 9.68 -4.17
C ASP A 75 -10.82 9.51 -5.63
N TRP A 76 -9.58 9.05 -5.84
CA TRP A 76 -8.99 8.89 -7.17
C TRP A 76 -9.26 7.52 -7.80
N THR A 77 -9.33 6.48 -6.97
CA THR A 77 -9.39 5.08 -7.41
C THR A 77 -10.76 4.43 -7.23
N GLY A 78 -11.67 5.10 -6.51
CA GLY A 78 -13.01 4.63 -6.17
C GLY A 78 -13.03 3.80 -4.89
N ALA A 79 -14.21 3.72 -4.26
CA ALA A 79 -14.43 2.93 -3.05
C ALA A 79 -14.66 1.45 -3.40
N SER A 80 -13.71 0.59 -3.05
CA SER A 80 -13.82 -0.87 -3.14
C SER A 80 -12.81 -1.52 -2.20
N GLU A 81 -13.01 -2.78 -1.84
CA GLU A 81 -12.08 -3.54 -1.01
C GLU A 81 -10.70 -3.65 -1.64
N PHE A 82 -10.64 -3.77 -2.98
CA PHE A 82 -9.38 -3.74 -3.72
C PHE A 82 -8.68 -2.40 -3.56
N SER A 83 -9.39 -1.30 -3.81
CA SER A 83 -8.86 0.06 -3.75
C SER A 83 -8.30 0.41 -2.37
N LEU A 84 -9.07 0.12 -1.32
CA LEU A 84 -8.68 0.37 0.08
C LEU A 84 -7.34 -0.29 0.43
N ARG A 85 -7.15 -1.54 -0.02
CA ARG A 85 -5.94 -2.32 0.22
C ARG A 85 -4.81 -1.99 -0.75
N ALA A 86 -5.11 -1.46 -1.94
CA ALA A 86 -4.14 -1.18 -2.99
C ALA A 86 -3.09 -0.14 -2.56
N LEU A 87 -3.46 0.85 -1.75
CA LEU A 87 -2.52 1.84 -1.22
C LEU A 87 -1.42 1.17 -0.38
N SER A 88 -1.80 0.36 0.61
CA SER A 88 -0.87 -0.36 1.47
C SER A 88 -0.08 -1.42 0.71
N MET A 89 -0.72 -2.09 -0.25
CA MET A 89 -0.06 -3.04 -1.16
C MET A 89 1.03 -2.36 -1.99
N PHE A 90 0.77 -1.16 -2.53
CA PHE A 90 1.75 -0.39 -3.31
C PHE A 90 3.01 -0.09 -2.47
N PHE A 91 2.85 0.45 -1.25
CA PHE A 91 3.99 0.72 -0.37
C PHE A 91 4.70 -0.58 0.07
N SER A 92 3.98 -1.69 0.21
CA SER A 92 4.58 -3.00 0.50
C SER A 92 5.43 -3.53 -0.67
N VAL A 93 5.04 -3.28 -1.92
CA VAL A 93 5.86 -3.64 -3.10
C VAL A 93 7.06 -2.70 -3.20
N LEU A 94 6.87 -1.41 -2.96
CA LEU A 94 7.96 -0.42 -2.96
C LEU A 94 9.03 -0.75 -1.91
N SER A 95 8.64 -1.24 -0.73
CA SER A 95 9.61 -1.64 0.29
C SER A 95 10.49 -2.81 -0.14
N VAL A 96 9.98 -3.73 -0.97
CA VAL A 96 10.78 -4.85 -1.52
C VAL A 96 11.83 -4.34 -2.51
N ALA A 97 11.52 -3.29 -3.26
CA ALA A 97 12.48 -2.67 -4.19
C ALA A 97 13.59 -1.87 -3.48
N TRP A 98 13.33 -1.43 -2.24
CA TRP A 98 14.26 -0.63 -1.46
C TRP A 98 15.32 -1.45 -0.71
N THR A 99 14.95 -2.65 -0.25
CA THR A 99 15.83 -3.56 0.51
C THR A 99 16.75 -4.37 -0.37
#